data_AF-A0AA88ZNI8-F1
#
_entry.id   AF-A0AA88ZNI8-F1
#
_cell.length_a   1.000
_cell.length_b   1.000
_cell.length_c   1.000
_cell.angle_alpha   90.00
_cell.angle_beta   90.00
_cell.angle_gamma   90.00
#
_symmetry.space_group_name_H-M   'P 1'
#
loop_
_entity.id
_entity.type
_entity.pdbx_description
1 polymer ?
#
loop_
_entity_poly.entity_id
_entity_poly.type
_entity_poly.pdbx_seq_one_letter_code
_entity_poly.pdbx_strand_id
1 'polypeptide(L)' 'MENEIKCQNCKTDIVVIDNKLFFSEEKFDTDIICPICSSKLETLSTDGWFFVQTKAEYQKELEIEKNKEKLTYPMP' A
#
# COMPACT_ATOMS: atom_id res chain seq x y z
N MET A 1 6.93 1.42 4.88
CA MET A 1 7.92 0.99 3.85
C MET A 1 7.13 0.52 2.63
N GLU A 2 7.59 0.85 1.42
CA GLU A 2 6.91 0.47 0.17
C GLU A 2 7.59 -0.75 -0.44
N ASN A 3 6.82 -1.76 -0.80
CA ASN A 3 7.30 -2.95 -1.51
C ASN A 3 6.49 -3.15 -2.80
N GLU A 4 7.18 -3.31 -3.92
CA GLU A 4 6.54 -3.61 -5.20
C GLU A 4 6.57 -5.13 -5.45
N ILE A 5 5.39 -5.73 -5.60
CA ILE A 5 5.21 -7.16 -5.87
C ILE A 5 4.47 -7.33 -7.18
N LYS A 6 4.98 -8.19 -8.05
CA LYS A 6 4.30 -8.53 -9.29
C LYS A 6 3.45 -9.79 -9.11
N CYS A 7 2.14 -9.68 -9.32
CA CYS A 7 1.28 -10.84 -9.26
C CYS A 7 1.57 -11.80 -10.43
N GLN A 8 1.91 -13.05 -10.13
CA GLN A 8 2.17 -14.05 -11.17
C GLN A 8 0.91 -14.44 -11.96
N ASN A 9 -0.27 -14.32 -11.33
CA ASN A 9 -1.54 -14.72 -11.95
C ASN A 9 -2.04 -13.67 -12.95
N CYS A 10 -2.25 -12.43 -12.51
CA CYS A 10 -2.76 -11.36 -13.38
C CYS A 10 -1.66 -10.51 -14.04
N LYS A 11 -0.37 -10.79 -13.77
CA LYS A 11 0.82 -10.05 -14.27
C LYS A 11 0.81 -8.56 -13.94
N THR A 12 -0.02 -8.13 -13.00
CA THR A 12 -0.14 -6.74 -12.58
C THR A 12 0.88 -6.43 -11.49
N ASP A 13 1.46 -5.23 -11.57
CA ASP A 13 2.35 -4.70 -10.54
C ASP A 13 1.51 -4.10 -9.40
N ILE A 14 1.80 -4.56 -8.18
CA ILE A 14 1.07 -4.27 -6.95
C ILE A 14 2.04 -3.59 -5.99
N VAL A 15 1.58 -2.55 -5.32
CA VAL A 15 2.33 -1.83 -4.30
C VAL A 15 1.75 -2.21 -2.96
N VAL A 16 2.62 -2.66 -2.05
CA VAL A 16 2.31 -3.00 -0.67
C VAL A 16 2.98 -1.98 0.23
N ILE A 17 2.18 -1.24 0.97
CA ILE A 17 2.64 -0.22 1.90
C ILE A 17 2.48 -0.77 3.31
N ASP A 18 3.60 -1.00 3.98
CA ASP A 18 3.64 -1.44 5.37
C ASP A 18 3.53 -0.23 6.31
N ASN A 19 2.43 -0.18 7.07
CA ASN A 19 2.18 0.79 8.13
C ASN A 19 2.33 0.10 9.49
N LYS A 20 3.49 0.29 10.11
CA LYS A 20 3.81 -0.26 11.42
C LYS A 20 3.18 0.59 12.51
N LEU A 21 2.67 -0.05 13.56
CA LEU A 21 2.39 0.63 14.82
C LEU A 21 3.73 0.89 15.52
N PHE A 22 3.89 2.08 16.12
CA PHE A 22 5.15 2.46 16.78
C PHE A 22 5.35 1.79 18.15
N PHE A 23 4.32 1.10 18.68
CA PHE A 23 4.25 0.68 20.08
C PHE A 23 3.83 -0.78 20.29
N SER A 24 3.55 -1.56 19.25
CA SER A 24 3.18 -2.96 19.47
C SER A 24 4.45 -3.83 19.51
N GLU A 25 4.50 -4.74 20.49
CA GLU A 25 5.59 -5.70 20.69
C GLU A 25 5.30 -7.03 19.97
N GLU A 26 4.09 -7.17 19.41
CA GLU A 26 3.55 -8.41 18.85
C GLU A 26 3.38 -8.29 17.34
N LYS A 27 4.25 -8.98 16.59
CA LYS A 27 4.14 -9.11 15.15
C LYS A 27 3.25 -10.30 14.79
N PHE A 28 2.39 -10.10 13.81
CA PHE A 28 1.55 -11.15 13.26
C PHE A 28 1.77 -11.29 11.76
N ASP A 29 1.71 -12.54 11.29
CA ASP A 29 1.80 -12.88 9.88
C ASP A 29 0.48 -12.60 9.18
N THR A 30 0.52 -11.78 8.14
CA THR A 30 -0.63 -11.41 7.31
C THR A 30 -0.39 -11.85 5.88
N ASP A 31 -1.39 -12.51 5.31
CA ASP A 31 -1.38 -12.88 3.90
C ASP A 31 -1.73 -11.67 3.02
N ILE A 32 -0.79 -11.31 2.15
CA ILE A 32 -1.00 -10.27 1.14
C ILE A 32 -1.73 -10.90 -0.04
N ILE A 33 -2.89 -10.34 -0.35
CA ILE A 33 -3.75 -10.81 -1.42
C ILE A 33 -3.76 -9.79 -2.55
N CYS A 34 -3.71 -10.26 -3.80
CA CYS A 34 -3.86 -9.41 -4.96
C CYS A 34 -5.27 -8.78 -4.99
N PRO A 35 -5.39 -7.45 -5.10
CA PRO A 35 -6.70 -6.79 -5.14
C PRO A 35 -7.47 -7.04 -6.44
N ILE A 36 -6.81 -7.52 -7.51
CA ILE A 36 -7.45 -7.79 -8.80
C ILE A 36 -7.96 -9.22 -8.92
N CYS A 37 -7.11 -10.20 -8.60
CA CYS A 37 -7.41 -11.62 -8.85
C CYS A 37 -7.56 -12.45 -7.57
N SER A 38 -7.55 -11.80 -6.41
CA SER A 38 -7.67 -12.42 -5.07
C SER A 38 -6.67 -13.57 -4.82
N SER A 39 -5.60 -13.64 -5.61
CA SER A 39 -4.55 -14.64 -5.45
C SER A 39 -3.60 -14.21 -4.35
N LYS A 40 -3.21 -15.15 -3.49
CA LYS A 40 -2.18 -14.92 -2.48
C LYS A 40 -0.86 -14.58 -3.18
N LEU A 41 -0.24 -13.48 -2.76
CA LEU A 41 1.06 -13.03 -3.25
C LEU A 41 2.15 -13.61 -2.36
N GLU A 42 2.21 -13.13 -1.12
CA GLU A 42 3.20 -13.50 -0.10
C GLU A 42 2.58 -13.37 1.29
N THR A 43 3.24 -13.95 2.29
CA THR A 43 2.90 -13.75 3.70
C THR A 43 3.97 -12.85 4.30
N LEU A 44 3.55 -11.73 4.90
CA LEU A 44 4.46 -10.77 5.52
C LEU A 44 4.10 -10.59 6.99
N SER A 45 5.13 -10.50 7.83
CA SER A 45 4.96 -10.22 9.26
C SER A 45 4.96 -8.72 9.50
N THR A 46 3.88 -8.21 10.09
CA THR A 46 3.80 -6.80 10.51
C THR A 46 3.23 -6.70 11.92
N ASP A 47 3.46 -5.53 12.50
CA ASP A 47 2.95 -5.13 13.81
C ASP A 47 1.72 -4.19 13.66
N GLY A 48 1.42 -3.77 12.42
CA GLY A 48 0.29 -2.89 12.10
C GLY A 48 -0.54 -3.45 10.94
N TRP A 49 -0.68 -2.70 9.85
CA TRP A 49 -1.44 -3.16 8.69
C TRP A 49 -0.70 -2.90 7.38
N PHE A 50 -1.02 -3.73 6.39
CA PHE A 50 -0.60 -3.54 5.02
C PHE A 50 -1.70 -2.86 4.22
N PHE A 51 -1.33 -1.84 3.46
CA PHE A 51 -2.18 -1.28 2.42
C PHE A 51 -1.74 -1.85 1.07
N VAL A 52 -2.67 -2.49 0.36
CA VAL A 52 -2.36 -3.21 -0.89
C VAL A 52 -3.17 -2.60 -2.01
N GLN A 53 -2.49 -2.10 -3.04
CA GLN A 53 -3.13 -1.42 -4.16
C GLN A 53 -2.36 -1.67 -5.46
N THR A 54 -2.99 -1.40 -6.60
CA THR A 54 -2.29 -1.50 -7.88
C THR A 54 -1.32 -0.33 -8.07
N LYS A 55 -0.24 -0.53 -8.82
CA LYS A 55 0.70 0.54 -9.14
C LYS A 55 0.03 1.72 -9.86
N ALA A 56 -0.99 1.44 -10.67
CA ALA A 56 -1.75 2.46 -11.38
C ALA A 56 -2.55 3.36 -10.43
N GLU A 57 -3.16 2.79 -9.39
CA GLU A 57 -3.87 3.56 -8.36
C GLU A 57 -2.89 4.37 -7.50
N TYR A 58 -1.75 3.77 -7.13
CA TYR A 58 -0.73 4.45 -6.34
C TYR A 58 -0.19 5.71 -7.02
N GLN A 59 0.08 5.63 -8.32
CA GLN A 59 0.52 6.80 -9.10
C GLN A 59 -0.57 7.89 -9.14
N LYS A 60 -1.84 7.53 -9.27
CA LYS A 60 -2.94 8.50 -9.24
C LYS A 60 -3.05 9.20 -7.89
N GLU A 61 -2.90 8.47 -6.79
CA GLU A 61 -2.94 9.06 -5.44
C GLU A 61 -1.78 10.02 -5.21
N LEU A 62 -0.57 9.67 -5.64
CA LEU A 62 0.59 10.57 -5.60
C LEU A 62 0.37 11.86 -6.41
N GLU A 63 -0.28 11.76 -7.58
CA GLU A 63 -0.64 12.94 -8.37
C GLU A 63 -1.68 13.82 -7.67
N ILE A 64 -2.67 13.21 -7.02
CA ILE A 64 -3.70 13.92 -6.24
C ILE A 64 -3.05 14.65 -5.05
N GLU A 65 -2.17 13.97 -4.31
CA GLU A 65 -1.49 14.53 -3.14
C GLU A 65 -0.60 15.73 -3.51
N LYS A 66 0.20 15.61 -4.58
CA LYS A 66 0.97 16.73 -5.14
C LYS A 66 0.10 17.92 -5.57
N ASN A 67 -1.11 17.65 -6.04
CA ASN A 67 -2.04 18.72 -6.41
C ASN A 67 -2.76 19.33 -5.20
N LYS A 68 -2.94 18.59 -4.10
CA LYS A 68 -3.43 19.15 -2.84
C LYS A 68 -2.45 20.11 -2.20
N GLU A 69 -1.14 19.85 -2.27
CA GLU A 69 -0.12 20.79 -1.77
C GLU A 69 -0.15 22.16 -2.47
N LYS A 70 -0.68 22.23 -3.71
CA LYS A 70 -0.86 23.49 -4.44
C LYS A 70 -2.08 24.29 -4.00
N LEU A 71 -2.98 23.70 -3.21
CA LEU A 71 -4.13 24.40 -2.64
C LEU A 71 -3.65 25.13 -1.39
N THR A 72 -3.14 26.34 -1.57
CA THR A 72 -2.92 27.26 -0.44
C THR A 72 -4.28 27.58 0.16
N TYR A 73 -4.51 27.14 1.40
CA TYR A 73 -5.63 27.64 2.19
C TYR A 73 -5.45 29.15 2.38
N PRO A 74 -6.40 30.01 1.96
CA PRO A 74 -6.39 31.38 2.41
C PRO A 74 -6.62 31.36 3.92
N MET A 75 -5.58 31.68 4.70
CA MET A 75 -5.75 31.90 6.13
C MET A 75 -6.63 33.15 6.32
N PRO A 76 -7.68 33.10 7.16
CA PRO A 76 -8.45 34.28 7.54
C PRO A 76 -7.64 35.22 8.45
#